data_AF-A0A0D8B7C5-F1
#
_entry.id   AF-A0A0D8B7C5-F1
#
_cell.length_a   1.000
_cell.length_b   1.000
_cell.length_c   1.000
_cell.angle_alpha   90.00
_cell.angle_beta   90.00
_cell.angle_gamma   90.00
#
_symmetry.space_group_name_H-M   'P 1'
#
loop_
_entity.id
_entity.type
_entity.pdbx_description
1 polymer ?
#
loop_
_entity_poly.entity_id
_entity_poly.type
_entity_poly.pdbx_seq_one_letter_code
_entity_poly.pdbx_strand_id
1 'polypeptide(L)'
;GVVGGNIEPVHLLEPAGSVYVNEGGLDLRLPMNPRATLLAAAANPLWRGGVLFGDALVVGPVDEDGWDTSAPEDYTKVLLAETGCRFHVEFQAPSSGRRRRLPGLEWTGKFTAYADGLRLADGFPGMAVRVVPAP
;
A
#
# COMPACT_ATOMS: atom_id res chain seq x y z
N GLY A 1 7.73 -18.52 9.72
CA GLY A 1 6.67 -17.55 10.07
C GLY A 1 5.81 -17.23 8.86
N VAL A 2 4.78 -16.41 9.03
CA VAL A 2 3.82 -16.02 7.95
C VAL A 2 4.48 -15.29 6.76
N VAL A 3 5.66 -14.70 6.97
CA VAL A 3 6.49 -14.07 5.92
C VAL A 3 7.80 -14.84 5.64
N GLY A 4 7.89 -16.10 6.08
CA GLY A 4 9.07 -16.94 5.83
C GLY A 4 10.30 -16.65 6.71
N GLY A 5 10.18 -15.86 7.78
CA GLY A 5 11.29 -15.54 8.69
C GLY A 5 10.86 -14.66 9.85
N ASN A 6 11.82 -13.91 10.44
CA ASN A 6 11.54 -12.84 11.38
C ASN A 6 10.76 -11.73 10.67
N ILE A 7 9.84 -11.10 11.40
CA ILE A 7 8.98 -10.06 10.85
C ILE A 7 9.57 -8.68 11.14
N GLU A 8 9.51 -7.79 10.17
CA GLU A 8 9.72 -6.35 10.37
C GLU A 8 8.47 -5.57 9.94
N PRO A 9 8.02 -4.56 10.71
CA PRO A 9 6.90 -3.72 10.32
C PRO A 9 7.32 -2.61 9.35
N VAL A 10 6.63 -2.51 8.23
CA VAL A 10 6.64 -1.36 7.32
C VAL A 10 5.37 -0.55 7.52
N HIS A 11 5.48 0.62 8.14
CA HIS A 11 4.31 1.44 8.49
C HIS A 11 3.65 2.09 7.28
N LEU A 12 2.34 1.90 7.17
CA LEU A 12 1.45 2.52 6.20
C LEU A 12 0.73 3.69 6.86
N LEU A 13 0.68 4.85 6.20
CA LEU A 13 0.04 6.05 6.76
C LEU A 13 -1.39 6.22 6.27
N GLU A 14 -1.64 5.94 4.99
CA GLU A 14 -2.94 6.22 4.37
C GLU A 14 -3.38 5.12 3.40
N PRO A 15 -4.32 4.25 3.83
CA PRO A 15 -4.83 4.05 5.18
C PRO A 15 -3.77 3.63 6.20
N ALA A 16 -3.97 3.98 7.48
CA ALA A 16 -3.08 3.59 8.57
C ALA A 16 -3.05 2.06 8.77
N GLY A 17 -1.87 1.49 8.95
CA GLY A 17 -1.66 0.07 9.18
C GLY A 17 -0.19 -0.31 9.05
N SER A 18 0.10 -1.60 8.88
CA SER A 18 1.46 -2.10 8.66
C SER A 18 1.49 -3.19 7.59
N VAL A 19 2.60 -3.27 6.86
CA VAL A 19 2.98 -4.45 6.10
C VAL A 19 4.09 -5.14 6.87
N TYR A 20 3.84 -6.35 7.35
CA TYR A 20 4.91 -7.21 7.84
C TYR A 20 5.59 -7.90 6.67
N VAL A 21 6.91 -7.83 6.64
CA VAL A 21 7.77 -8.53 5.67
C VAL A 21 8.88 -9.27 6.39
N ASN A 22 9.66 -10.05 5.65
CA ASN A 22 10.81 -10.73 6.21
C ASN A 22 11.95 -9.73 6.46
N GLU A 23 12.36 -9.57 7.72
CA GLU A 23 13.46 -8.68 8.15
C GLU A 23 14.77 -8.97 7.41
N GLY A 24 15.07 -10.24 7.14
CA GLY A 24 16.28 -10.65 6.42
C GLY A 24 16.11 -10.71 4.91
N GLY A 25 15.03 -10.16 4.34
CA GLY A 25 14.63 -10.44 2.96
C GLY A 25 15.69 -10.13 1.91
N LEU A 26 16.44 -9.03 2.08
CA LEU A 26 17.54 -8.66 1.19
C LEU A 26 18.74 -9.60 1.34
N ASP A 27 19.19 -9.84 2.57
CA ASP A 27 20.35 -10.67 2.88
C ASP A 27 20.14 -12.14 2.46
N LEU A 28 18.91 -12.62 2.64
CA LEU A 28 18.46 -13.95 2.21
C LEU A 28 18.17 -14.04 0.71
N ARG A 29 18.27 -12.93 -0.03
CA ARG A 29 17.98 -12.85 -1.47
C ARG A 29 16.59 -13.36 -1.83
N LEU A 30 15.60 -13.07 -0.99
CA LEU A 30 14.21 -13.38 -1.30
C LEU A 30 13.77 -12.61 -2.55
N PRO A 31 12.83 -13.14 -3.33
CA PRO A 31 12.34 -12.45 -4.52
C PRO A 31 11.71 -11.10 -4.14
N MET A 32 11.94 -10.08 -4.98
CA MET A 32 11.25 -8.80 -4.83
C MET A 32 9.74 -9.01 -4.83
N ASN A 33 9.04 -8.33 -3.93
CA ASN A 33 7.58 -8.28 -3.89
C ASN A 33 7.07 -6.95 -4.45
N PRO A 34 6.77 -6.88 -5.77
CA PRO A 34 6.34 -5.62 -6.39
C PRO A 34 5.00 -5.12 -5.83
N ARG A 35 4.13 -6.04 -5.39
CA ARG A 35 2.81 -5.70 -4.84
C ARG A 35 2.94 -4.99 -3.50
N ALA A 36 3.72 -5.57 -2.58
CA ALA A 36 3.98 -4.97 -1.27
C ALA A 36 4.76 -3.65 -1.41
N THR A 37 5.75 -3.62 -2.32
CA THR A 37 6.56 -2.43 -2.58
C THR A 37 5.70 -1.26 -3.09
N LEU A 38 4.82 -1.50 -4.07
CA LEU A 38 3.90 -0.49 -4.57
C LEU A 38 2.94 -0.01 -3.47
N LEU A 39 2.42 -0.94 -2.65
CA LEU A 39 1.51 -0.60 -1.56
C LEU A 39 2.17 0.30 -0.52
N ALA A 40 3.39 -0.04 -0.07
CA ALA A 40 4.15 0.74 0.90
C ALA A 40 4.48 2.13 0.38
N ALA A 41 5.00 2.23 -0.85
CA ALA A 41 5.33 3.52 -1.47
C ALA A 41 4.09 4.42 -1.70
N ALA A 42 2.93 3.81 -1.96
CA ALA A 42 1.67 4.51 -2.15
C ALA A 42 1.12 5.06 -0.83
N ALA A 43 1.03 4.22 0.19
CA ALA A 43 0.43 4.59 1.47
C ALA A 43 1.35 5.43 2.36
N ASN A 44 2.67 5.35 2.15
CA ASN A 44 3.65 6.13 2.90
C ASN A 44 4.76 6.62 1.96
N PRO A 45 4.79 7.92 1.62
CA PRO A 45 5.77 8.48 0.70
C PRO A 45 7.24 8.29 1.12
N LEU A 46 7.53 8.04 2.40
CA LEU A 46 8.87 7.72 2.88
C LEU A 46 9.43 6.41 2.29
N TRP A 47 8.56 5.50 1.85
CA TRP A 47 8.94 4.24 1.23
C TRP A 47 9.12 4.33 -0.29
N ARG A 48 9.01 5.52 -0.89
CA ARG A 48 9.31 5.71 -2.31
C ARG A 48 10.81 5.50 -2.55
N GLY A 49 11.14 4.51 -3.37
CA GLY A 49 12.51 4.08 -3.61
C GLY A 49 12.97 2.89 -2.74
N GLY A 50 12.17 2.50 -1.74
CA GLY A 50 12.35 1.25 -1.01
C GLY A 50 11.91 0.05 -1.85
N VAL A 51 12.41 -1.14 -1.48
CA VAL A 51 12.04 -2.41 -2.10
C VAL A 51 11.78 -3.42 -1.00
N LEU A 52 10.62 -4.07 -1.05
CA LEU A 52 10.25 -5.12 -0.10
C LEU A 52 10.44 -6.50 -0.74
N PHE A 53 10.88 -7.46 0.07
CA PHE A 53 11.26 -8.80 -0.40
C PHE A 53 10.46 -9.90 0.30
N GLY A 54 10.19 -10.98 -0.43
CA GLY A 54 9.48 -12.16 0.09
C GLY A 54 7.97 -11.96 0.25
N ASP A 55 7.36 -12.85 1.02
CA ASP A 55 5.94 -12.77 1.36
C ASP A 55 5.66 -11.58 2.29
N ALA A 56 4.45 -11.04 2.19
CA ALA A 56 4.04 -9.85 2.93
C ALA A 56 2.64 -10.02 3.51
N LEU A 57 2.44 -9.55 4.73
CA LEU A 57 1.15 -9.55 5.42
C LEU A 57 0.72 -8.12 5.72
N VAL A 58 -0.48 -7.74 5.28
CA VAL A 58 -1.07 -6.43 5.59
C VAL A 58 -1.95 -6.57 6.82
N VAL A 59 -1.77 -5.68 7.79
CA VAL A 59 -2.58 -5.58 9.01
C VAL A 59 -3.03 -4.13 9.26
N GLY A 60 -4.02 -3.97 10.13
CA GLY A 60 -4.44 -2.66 10.62
C GLY A 60 -3.51 -2.07 11.66
N PRO A 61 -3.83 -0.87 12.15
CA PRO A 61 -3.09 -0.26 13.25
C PRO A 61 -3.18 -1.15 14.50
N VAL A 62 -2.21 -1.03 15.39
CA VAL A 62 -2.31 -1.67 16.70
C VAL A 62 -3.45 -1.06 17.50
N ASP A 63 -4.17 -1.88 18.26
CA ASP A 63 -5.18 -1.42 19.21
C ASP A 63 -4.56 -0.88 20.52
N GLU A 64 -5.40 -0.48 21.47
CA GLU A 64 -4.98 0.09 22.76
C GLU A 64 -4.15 -0.90 23.61
N ASP A 65 -4.30 -2.20 23.36
CA ASP A 65 -3.59 -3.27 24.03
C ASP A 65 -2.30 -3.69 23.27
N GLY A 66 -2.02 -3.05 22.13
CA GLY A 66 -0.84 -3.29 21.31
C GLY A 66 -0.97 -4.47 20.35
N TRP A 67 -2.17 -4.99 20.11
CA TRP A 67 -2.41 -6.08 19.17
C TRP A 67 -2.69 -5.56 17.77
N ASP A 68 -2.14 -6.25 16.75
CA ASP A 68 -2.49 -5.98 15.37
C ASP A 68 -3.99 -6.17 15.14
N THR A 69 -4.61 -5.22 14.45
CA THR A 69 -6.01 -5.33 14.03
C THR A 69 -6.14 -5.86 12.61
N SER A 70 -7.37 -6.19 12.21
CA SER A 70 -7.68 -6.58 10.82
C SER A 70 -7.23 -5.51 9.81
N ALA A 71 -6.80 -5.95 8.64
CA ALA A 71 -6.44 -5.04 7.55
C ALA A 71 -7.56 -4.03 7.25
N PRO A 72 -7.25 -2.73 7.09
CA PRO A 72 -8.22 -1.70 6.80
C PRO A 72 -9.09 -2.05 5.60
N GLU A 73 -10.38 -1.72 5.68
CA GLU A 73 -11.35 -2.04 4.63
C GLU A 73 -10.96 -1.46 3.28
N ASP A 74 -10.33 -0.28 3.29
CA ASP A 74 -9.80 0.38 2.09
C ASP A 74 -8.74 -0.47 1.36
N TYR A 75 -7.92 -1.22 2.10
CA TYR A 75 -7.00 -2.18 1.49
C TYR A 75 -7.72 -3.43 1.01
N THR A 76 -8.59 -4.02 1.84
CA THR A 76 -9.25 -5.28 1.48
C THR A 76 -10.16 -5.13 0.27
N LYS A 77 -10.92 -4.03 0.17
CA LYS A 77 -11.76 -3.68 -0.99
C LYS A 77 -10.99 -3.64 -2.30
N VAL A 78 -9.72 -3.23 -2.29
CA VAL A 78 -8.89 -3.14 -3.48
C VAL A 78 -8.14 -4.44 -3.73
N LEU A 79 -7.42 -4.93 -2.73
CA LEU A 79 -6.53 -6.09 -2.87
C LEU A 79 -7.31 -7.37 -3.19
N LEU A 80 -8.51 -7.50 -2.62
CA LEU A 80 -9.40 -8.66 -2.82
C LEU A 80 -10.46 -8.43 -3.91
N ALA A 81 -10.44 -7.28 -4.61
CA ALA A 81 -11.35 -7.04 -5.72
C ALA A 81 -11.23 -8.11 -6.81
N GLU A 82 -12.38 -8.57 -7.29
CA GLU A 82 -12.51 -9.54 -8.37
C GLU A 82 -12.04 -8.99 -9.72
N THR A 83 -11.86 -9.88 -10.68
CA THR A 83 -11.57 -9.50 -12.06
C THR A 83 -12.74 -8.73 -12.67
N GLY A 84 -12.44 -7.62 -13.35
CA GLY A 84 -13.46 -6.77 -13.99
C GLY A 84 -13.81 -5.50 -13.19
N CYS A 85 -13.39 -5.40 -11.93
CA CYS A 85 -13.47 -4.15 -11.18
C CYS A 85 -12.61 -3.07 -11.85
N ARG A 86 -13.11 -1.83 -11.80
CA ARG A 86 -12.35 -0.63 -12.18
C ARG A 86 -11.91 0.11 -10.93
N PHE A 87 -10.90 0.94 -11.07
CA PHE A 87 -10.29 1.67 -9.97
C PHE A 87 -10.03 3.13 -10.34
N HIS A 88 -10.11 4.00 -9.34
CA HIS A 88 -9.63 5.38 -9.41
C HIS A 88 -8.43 5.58 -8.50
N VAL A 89 -7.66 6.62 -8.80
CA VAL A 89 -6.56 7.09 -7.96
C VAL A 89 -6.96 8.38 -7.27
N GLU A 90 -6.73 8.42 -5.96
CA GLU A 90 -6.86 9.59 -5.11
C GLU A 90 -5.52 9.95 -4.48
N PHE A 91 -5.29 11.24 -4.28
CA PHE A 91 -4.12 11.79 -3.61
C PHE A 91 -4.55 12.39 -2.29
N GLN A 92 -3.80 12.10 -1.22
CA GLN A 92 -4.08 12.59 0.12
C GLN A 92 -2.79 13.09 0.76
N ALA A 93 -2.79 14.32 1.27
CA ALA A 93 -1.70 14.76 2.13
C ALA A 93 -1.88 14.13 3.52
N PRO A 94 -0.84 13.47 4.10
CA PRO A 94 -0.94 12.73 5.37
C PRO A 94 -1.52 13.55 6.53
N SER A 95 -1.30 14.86 6.55
CA SER A 95 -1.72 15.74 7.65
C SER A 95 -3.10 16.39 7.50
N SER A 96 -3.71 16.35 6.32
CA SER A 96 -4.89 17.19 6.02
C SER A 96 -6.21 16.43 5.91
N GLY A 97 -6.17 15.10 5.76
CA GLY A 97 -7.35 14.26 5.48
C GLY A 97 -8.06 14.56 4.15
N ARG A 98 -7.68 15.62 3.43
CA ARG A 98 -8.35 16.06 2.21
C ARG A 98 -7.87 15.25 1.02
N ARG A 99 -8.81 14.50 0.44
CA ARG A 99 -8.60 13.66 -0.74
C ARG A 99 -8.86 14.46 -2.01
N ARG A 100 -8.04 14.22 -3.03
CA ARG A 100 -8.22 14.75 -4.38
C ARG A 100 -8.21 13.60 -5.36
N ARG A 101 -9.33 13.42 -6.06
CA ARG A 101 -9.45 12.47 -7.16
C ARG A 101 -9.10 13.14 -8.47
N LEU A 102 -8.41 12.43 -9.37
CA LEU A 102 -8.29 12.85 -10.76
C LEU A 102 -9.55 12.44 -11.54
N PRO A 103 -10.33 13.41 -12.07
CA PRO A 103 -11.55 13.08 -12.81
C PRO A 103 -11.23 12.42 -14.15
N GLY A 104 -12.09 11.49 -14.56
CA GLY A 104 -12.05 10.88 -15.90
C GLY A 104 -11.00 9.79 -16.12
N LEU A 105 -10.19 9.45 -15.11
CA LEU A 105 -9.22 8.35 -15.19
C LEU A 105 -9.68 7.11 -14.42
N GLU A 106 -9.64 5.97 -15.11
CA GLU A 106 -10.00 4.65 -14.61
C GLU A 106 -8.97 3.61 -15.02
N TRP A 107 -8.70 2.67 -14.12
CA TRP A 107 -7.81 1.54 -14.36
C TRP A 107 -8.57 0.24 -14.20
N THR A 108 -8.26 -0.76 -15.03
CA THR A 108 -8.80 -2.12 -14.92
C THR A 108 -7.94 -3.04 -14.04
N GLY A 109 -6.71 -2.62 -13.71
CA GLY A 109 -5.79 -3.36 -12.87
C GLY A 109 -5.40 -2.58 -11.62
N LYS A 110 -5.68 -3.13 -10.42
CA LYS A 110 -5.37 -2.50 -9.13
C LYS A 110 -3.90 -2.11 -8.96
N PHE A 111 -2.97 -3.00 -9.32
CA PHE A 111 -1.54 -2.71 -9.20
C PHE A 111 -1.02 -1.79 -10.32
N THR A 112 -1.68 -1.78 -11.48
CA THR A 112 -1.44 -0.75 -12.52
C THR A 112 -1.88 0.62 -12.02
N ALA A 113 -3.03 0.71 -11.34
CA ALA A 113 -3.50 1.95 -10.74
C ALA A 113 -2.53 2.48 -9.67
N TYR A 114 -1.98 1.60 -8.83
CA TYR A 114 -0.92 1.98 -7.87
C TYR A 114 0.34 2.50 -8.59
N ALA A 115 0.83 1.78 -9.59
CA ALA A 115 2.04 2.16 -10.31
C ALA A 115 1.88 3.50 -11.04
N ASP A 116 0.77 3.70 -11.76
CA ASP A 116 0.50 4.95 -12.47
C ASP A 116 0.19 6.10 -11.51
N GLY A 117 -0.55 5.82 -10.42
CA GLY A 117 -0.80 6.79 -9.37
C GLY A 117 0.49 7.30 -8.72
N LEU A 118 1.46 6.41 -8.50
CA LEU A 118 2.79 6.78 -8.00
C LEU A 118 3.57 7.64 -9.00
N ARG A 119 3.55 7.30 -10.30
CA ARG A 119 4.16 8.15 -11.34
C ARG A 119 3.54 9.55 -11.39
N LEU A 120 2.21 9.63 -11.27
CA LEU A 120 1.51 10.92 -11.20
C LEU A 120 1.86 11.69 -9.91
N ALA A 121 2.20 10.98 -8.84
CA ALA A 121 2.63 11.57 -7.57
C ALA A 121 4.09 12.08 -7.56
N ASP A 122 4.87 11.87 -8.63
CA ASP A 122 6.26 12.38 -8.71
C ASP A 122 6.31 13.91 -8.58
N GLY A 123 5.28 14.61 -9.05
CA GLY A 123 5.11 16.06 -8.86
C GLY A 123 4.64 16.46 -7.44
N PHE A 124 4.31 15.50 -6.58
CA PHE A 124 3.70 15.70 -5.26
C PHE A 124 4.35 14.76 -4.22
N PRO A 125 5.62 14.97 -3.85
CA PRO A 125 6.42 14.01 -3.09
C PRO A 125 5.88 13.69 -1.69
N GLY A 126 5.08 14.57 -1.10
CA GLY A 126 4.48 14.37 0.23
C GLY A 126 3.07 13.78 0.23
N MET A 127 2.45 13.52 -0.92
CA MET A 127 1.08 13.01 -0.97
C MET A 127 1.07 11.49 -1.02
N ALA A 128 0.30 10.83 -0.16
CA ALA A 128 -0.03 9.43 -0.31
C ALA A 128 -0.93 9.22 -1.55
N VAL A 129 -0.78 8.04 -2.16
CA VAL A 129 -1.56 7.56 -3.29
C VAL A 129 -2.50 6.49 -2.78
N ARG A 130 -3.79 6.65 -3.07
CA ARG A 130 -4.82 5.70 -2.69
C ARG A 130 -5.50 5.19 -3.96
N VAL A 131 -5.62 3.88 -4.06
CA VAL A 131 -6.45 3.25 -5.09
C VAL A 131 -7.79 2.93 -4.45
N VAL A 132 -8.88 3.23 -5.13
CA VAL A 132 -10.24 2.94 -4.65
C VAL A 132 -11.05 2.28 -5.77
N PRO A 133 -11.96 1.34 -5.47
CA PRO A 133 -12.87 0.81 -6.47
C PRO A 133 -13.71 1.93 -7.10
N ALA A 134 -13.87 1.89 -8.41
CA ALA A 134 -14.84 2.71 -9.11
C ALA A 134 -16.25 2.12 -8.92
N PRO A 135 -17.28 2.97 -8.77
CA PRO A 135 -18.67 2.53 -8.71
C PRO A 135 -19.16 1.90 -10.02
#